data_AF-A0A0S2LX23-F1
#
_entry.id   AF-A0A0S2LX23-F1
#
_cell.length_a   1.000
_cell.length_b   1.000
_cell.length_c   1.000
_cell.angle_alpha   90.00
_cell.angle_beta   90.00
_cell.angle_gamma   90.00
#
_symmetry.space_group_name_H-M   'P 1'
#
loop_
_entity.id
_entity.type
_entity.pdbx_description
1 polymer ?
#
loop_
_entity_poly.entity_id
_entity_poly.type
_entity_poly.pdbx_seq_one_letter_code
_entity_poly.pdbx_strand_id
1 'polypeptide(L)'
;MAISKQQVPAGTLRTASIIILAFAAAVLLFGLNMFQVGSNPGSTARELQGSGLPGTVTDARVNVGHGGDGLQHVFRVELIFMGSDGTEHSLTTNHFPRDPAPSTSTQGWVEDFPTKAEIVGQPVRYRLGESPAVELEREIPVLVTAGWSFPNYLGLGLMVLGVGAGVGGTVSLVRAMRRIREG
;
A
#
# COMPACT_ATOMS: atom_id res chain seq x y z
N MET A 1 -19.60 13.15 49.97
CA MET A 1 -19.73 11.94 49.12
C MET A 1 -18.34 11.58 48.63
N ALA A 2 -17.63 10.69 49.33
CA ALA A 2 -16.28 10.29 48.95
C ALA A 2 -16.40 9.28 47.81
N ILE A 3 -16.01 9.66 46.60
CA ILE A 3 -15.85 8.71 45.50
C ILE A 3 -14.69 7.80 45.92
N SER A 4 -15.04 6.59 46.36
CA SER A 4 -14.11 5.49 46.57
C SER A 4 -13.28 5.35 45.31
N LYS A 5 -12.04 5.84 45.33
CA LYS A 5 -11.04 5.52 44.31
C LYS A 5 -10.72 4.05 44.53
N GLN A 6 -11.45 3.18 43.88
CA GLN A 6 -11.14 1.76 43.79
C GLN A 6 -9.70 1.67 43.26
N GLN A 7 -8.75 1.43 44.15
CA GLN A 7 -7.33 1.33 43.79
C GLN A 7 -7.18 0.03 43.02
N VAL A 8 -7.07 0.15 41.69
CA VAL A 8 -6.77 -0.98 40.82
C VAL A 8 -5.48 -1.65 41.31
N PRO A 9 -5.48 -2.97 41.60
CA PRO A 9 -4.29 -3.69 42.04
C PRO A 9 -3.14 -3.51 41.05
N ALA A 10 -1.91 -3.33 41.57
CA ALA A 10 -0.75 -3.01 40.75
C ALA A 10 -0.43 -4.10 39.69
N GLY A 11 -0.75 -5.36 39.98
CA GLY A 11 -0.65 -6.47 39.03
C GLY A 11 -1.58 -6.31 37.82
N THR A 12 -2.85 -5.96 38.04
CA THR A 12 -3.83 -5.67 36.98
C THR A 12 -3.41 -4.46 36.15
N LEU A 13 -2.84 -3.45 36.80
CA LEU A 13 -2.31 -2.23 36.15
C LEU A 13 -1.12 -2.53 35.23
N ARG A 14 -0.22 -3.44 35.63
CA ARG A 14 0.90 -3.91 34.81
C ARG A 14 0.41 -4.67 33.57
N THR A 15 -0.47 -5.65 33.74
CA THR A 15 -0.99 -6.45 32.62
C THR A 15 -1.77 -5.59 31.63
N ALA A 16 -2.62 -4.67 32.11
CA ALA A 16 -3.33 -3.73 31.26
C ALA A 16 -2.37 -2.81 30.49
N SER A 17 -1.31 -2.31 31.13
CA SER A 17 -0.31 -1.47 30.47
C SER A 17 0.45 -2.22 29.37
N ILE A 18 0.79 -3.50 29.58
CA ILE A 18 1.43 -4.34 28.57
C ILE A 18 0.50 -4.57 27.37
N ILE A 19 -0.77 -4.86 27.61
CA ILE A 19 -1.77 -5.04 26.55
C ILE A 19 -1.93 -3.75 25.74
N ILE A 20 -2.01 -2.60 26.41
CA ILE A 20 -2.10 -1.28 25.76
C ILE A 20 -0.84 -1.03 24.90
N LEU A 21 0.35 -1.35 25.40
CA LEU A 21 1.60 -1.20 24.64
C LEU A 21 1.65 -2.13 23.42
N ALA A 22 1.20 -3.39 23.57
CA ALA A 22 1.13 -4.33 22.45
C ALA A 22 0.14 -3.84 21.36
N PHE A 23 -1.02 -3.34 21.78
CA PHE A 23 -2.01 -2.76 20.86
C PHE A 23 -1.47 -1.50 20.17
N ALA A 24 -0.80 -0.62 20.92
CA ALA A 24 -0.15 0.56 20.38
C ALA A 24 0.89 0.20 19.31
N ALA A 25 1.71 -0.82 19.55
CA ALA A 25 2.70 -1.30 18.58
C ALA A 25 2.01 -1.85 17.32
N ALA A 26 0.96 -2.66 17.47
CA ALA A 26 0.21 -3.21 16.33
C ALA A 26 -0.43 -2.09 15.48
N VAL A 27 -1.06 -1.10 16.12
CA VAL A 27 -1.67 0.05 15.44
C VAL A 27 -0.60 0.88 14.71
N LEU A 28 0.56 1.08 15.32
CA LEU A 28 1.65 1.84 14.72
C LEU A 28 2.24 1.13 13.51
N LEU A 29 2.48 -0.19 13.61
CA LEU A 29 2.93 -1.02 12.48
C LEU A 29 1.91 -1.02 11.34
N PHE A 30 0.62 -1.14 11.67
CA PHE A 30 -0.44 -1.06 10.68
C PHE A 30 -0.51 0.32 10.01
N GLY A 31 -0.34 1.39 10.78
CA GLY A 31 -0.24 2.76 10.26
C GLY A 31 0.94 2.96 9.32
N LEU A 32 2.12 2.43 9.65
CA LEU A 32 3.31 2.41 8.78
C LEU A 32 3.05 1.68 7.48
N ASN A 33 2.45 0.50 7.54
CA ASN A 33 2.13 -0.26 6.34
C ASN A 33 1.15 0.51 5.44
N MET A 34 0.07 1.07 6.01
CA MET A 34 -0.90 1.87 5.23
C MET A 34 -0.27 3.11 4.59
N PHE A 35 0.63 3.78 5.31
CA PHE A 35 1.35 4.93 4.75
C PHE A 35 2.27 4.53 3.61
N GLN A 36 3.02 3.42 3.76
CA GLN A 36 3.86 2.87 2.69
C GLN A 36 3.04 2.49 1.45
N VAL A 37 1.95 1.75 1.63
CA VAL A 37 1.03 1.38 0.53
C VAL A 37 0.56 2.60 -0.24
N GLY A 38 0.18 3.69 0.45
CA GLY A 38 -0.25 4.92 -0.21
C GLY A 38 0.87 5.68 -0.91
N SER A 39 2.11 5.56 -0.45
CA SER A 39 3.28 6.26 -1.02
C SER A 39 4.00 5.50 -2.14
N ASN A 40 3.87 4.17 -2.18
CA ASN A 40 4.57 3.29 -3.13
C ASN A 40 4.38 3.66 -4.60
N PRO A 41 3.18 4.04 -5.09
CA PRO A 41 3.01 4.42 -6.50
C PRO A 41 3.84 5.65 -6.88
N GLY A 42 3.83 6.68 -6.02
CA GLY A 42 4.57 7.92 -6.26
C GLY A 42 6.08 7.75 -6.14
N SER A 43 6.57 6.95 -5.19
CA SER A 43 8.00 6.64 -5.08
C SER A 43 8.49 5.82 -6.28
N THR A 44 7.73 4.78 -6.66
CA THR A 44 8.06 3.94 -7.83
C THR A 44 8.07 4.77 -9.11
N ALA A 45 7.10 5.66 -9.31
CA ALA A 45 7.06 6.53 -10.48
C ALA A 45 8.24 7.50 -10.53
N ARG A 46 8.66 8.08 -9.40
CA ARG A 46 9.88 8.94 -9.33
C ARG A 46 11.14 8.14 -9.63
N GLU A 47 11.23 6.92 -9.14
CA GLU A 47 12.35 6.01 -9.44
C GLU A 47 12.42 5.66 -10.93
N LEU A 48 11.28 5.34 -11.55
CA LEU A 48 11.18 5.09 -12.99
C LEU A 48 11.49 6.33 -13.83
N GLN A 49 11.11 7.53 -13.35
CA GLN A 49 11.46 8.79 -14.01
C GLN A 49 12.97 9.07 -13.97
N GLY A 50 13.63 8.79 -12.84
CA GLY A 50 15.05 9.10 -12.66
C GLY A 50 16.00 8.02 -13.17
N SER A 51 15.60 6.75 -13.14
CA SER A 51 16.47 5.59 -13.37
C SER A 51 15.83 4.48 -14.22
N GLY A 52 14.61 4.68 -14.72
CA GLY A 52 13.91 3.68 -15.52
C GLY A 52 14.50 3.55 -16.92
N LEU A 53 14.73 2.30 -17.33
CA LEU A 53 15.12 1.94 -18.68
C LEU A 53 13.94 2.13 -19.63
N PRO A 54 14.16 2.62 -20.87
CA PRO A 54 13.09 2.79 -21.83
C PRO A 54 12.75 1.46 -22.53
N GLY A 55 11.47 1.26 -22.83
CA GLY A 55 10.99 0.14 -23.63
C GLY A 55 9.75 0.52 -24.44
N THR A 56 9.23 -0.42 -25.22
CA THR A 56 8.01 -0.22 -26.02
C THR A 56 7.11 -1.44 -25.92
N VAL A 57 5.84 -1.23 -25.59
CA VAL A 57 4.86 -2.32 -25.46
C VAL A 57 4.68 -3.02 -26.80
N THR A 58 4.86 -4.33 -26.82
CA THR A 58 4.61 -5.20 -27.96
C THR A 58 3.26 -5.91 -27.82
N ASP A 59 2.88 -6.25 -26.60
CA ASP A 59 1.62 -6.91 -26.29
C ASP A 59 1.17 -6.61 -24.84
N ALA A 60 -0.09 -6.89 -24.51
CA ALA A 60 -0.63 -6.70 -23.17
C ALA A 60 -1.75 -7.70 -22.89
N ARG A 61 -1.90 -8.07 -21.61
CA ARG A 61 -3.04 -8.84 -21.10
C ARG A 61 -3.53 -8.26 -19.79
N VAL A 62 -4.84 -8.34 -19.56
CA VAL A 62 -5.50 -7.79 -18.37
C VAL A 62 -5.95 -8.94 -17.46
N ASN A 63 -5.83 -8.76 -16.14
CA ASN A 63 -6.40 -9.66 -15.16
C ASN A 63 -7.77 -9.13 -14.75
N VAL A 64 -8.81 -9.89 -15.09
CA VAL A 64 -10.21 -9.57 -14.78
C VAL A 64 -10.72 -10.49 -13.68
N GLY A 65 -11.47 -9.93 -12.74
CA GLY A 65 -12.23 -10.72 -11.79
C GLY A 65 -13.36 -9.92 -11.15
N HIS A 66 -14.02 -10.51 -10.16
CA HIS A 66 -15.15 -9.85 -9.50
C HIS A 66 -14.65 -9.05 -8.30
N GLY A 67 -15.05 -7.78 -8.22
CA GLY A 67 -14.83 -6.92 -7.08
C GLY A 67 -15.76 -7.27 -5.91
N GLY A 68 -15.57 -6.60 -4.78
CA GLY A 68 -16.45 -6.75 -3.61
C GLY A 68 -17.89 -6.26 -3.82
N ASP A 69 -18.13 -5.55 -4.93
CA ASP A 69 -19.44 -5.09 -5.41
C ASP A 69 -20.13 -6.10 -6.34
N GLY A 70 -19.48 -7.23 -6.63
CA GLY A 70 -19.98 -8.24 -7.57
C GLY A 70 -19.86 -7.85 -9.04
N LEU A 71 -19.27 -6.70 -9.36
CA LEU A 71 -19.00 -6.27 -10.73
C LEU A 71 -17.65 -6.78 -11.21
N GLN A 72 -17.46 -6.91 -12.52
CA GLN A 72 -16.16 -7.24 -13.09
C GLN A 72 -15.25 -6.01 -13.11
N HIS A 73 -14.04 -6.16 -12.60
CA HIS A 73 -13.00 -5.14 -12.58
C HIS A 73 -11.72 -5.69 -13.18
N VAL A 74 -10.98 -4.81 -13.84
CA VAL A 74 -9.59 -5.08 -14.22
C VAL A 74 -8.71 -4.73 -13.03
N PHE A 75 -8.00 -5.72 -12.48
CA PHE A 75 -7.16 -5.53 -11.29
C PHE A 75 -5.72 -5.17 -11.62
N ARG A 76 -5.22 -5.69 -12.74
CA ARG A 76 -3.81 -5.63 -13.12
C ARG A 76 -3.68 -5.79 -14.61
N VAL A 77 -2.67 -5.15 -15.19
CA VAL A 77 -2.24 -5.35 -16.57
C VAL A 77 -0.84 -5.93 -16.55
N GLU A 78 -0.62 -6.96 -17.33
CA GLU A 78 0.72 -7.39 -17.69
C GLU A 78 1.07 -6.78 -19.05
N LEU A 79 2.19 -6.06 -19.08
CA LEU A 79 2.76 -5.46 -20.27
C LEU A 79 3.90 -6.34 -20.75
N ILE A 80 3.81 -6.77 -22.00
CA ILE A 80 4.89 -7.42 -22.72
C ILE A 80 5.52 -6.33 -23.58
N PHE A 81 6.82 -6.12 -23.46
CA PHE A 81 7.50 -5.00 -24.10
C PHE A 81 8.92 -5.36 -24.52
N MET A 82 9.38 -4.69 -25.56
CA MET A 82 10.77 -4.73 -25.98
C MET A 82 11.57 -3.72 -25.15
N GLY A 83 12.54 -4.20 -24.38
CA GLY A 83 13.45 -3.36 -23.60
C GLY A 83 14.51 -2.67 -24.45
N SER A 84 15.17 -1.66 -23.88
CA SER A 84 16.30 -0.96 -24.52
C SER A 84 17.51 -1.86 -24.83
N ASP A 85 17.58 -3.00 -24.17
CA ASP A 85 18.57 -4.06 -24.38
C ASP A 85 18.20 -5.00 -25.56
N GLY A 86 17.04 -4.76 -26.21
CA GLY A 86 16.54 -5.59 -27.30
C GLY A 86 15.99 -6.94 -26.85
N THR A 87 15.74 -7.11 -25.55
CA THR A 87 15.12 -8.32 -25.01
C THR A 87 13.65 -8.06 -24.66
N GLU A 88 12.83 -9.10 -24.81
CA GLU A 88 11.43 -9.03 -24.42
C GLU A 88 11.30 -9.26 -22.91
N HIS A 89 10.56 -8.37 -22.25
CA HIS A 89 10.23 -8.46 -20.83
C HIS A 89 8.72 -8.51 -20.65
N SER A 90 8.27 -9.19 -19.62
CA SER A 90 6.87 -9.22 -19.20
C SER A 90 6.78 -8.82 -17.73
N LEU A 91 6.15 -7.68 -17.47
CA LEU A 91 6.00 -7.11 -16.12
C LEU A 91 4.59 -6.57 -15.92
N THR A 92 4.16 -6.50 -14.65
CA THR A 92 2.80 -6.08 -14.31
C THR A 92 2.72 -4.69 -13.72
N THR A 93 1.70 -3.94 -14.11
CA THR A 93 1.29 -2.66 -13.51
C THR A 93 -0.19 -2.67 -13.14
N ASN A 94 -0.57 -1.83 -12.17
CA ASN A 94 -1.96 -1.56 -11.84
C ASN A 94 -2.42 -0.18 -12.35
N HIS A 95 -1.55 0.55 -13.07
CA HIS A 95 -1.83 1.89 -13.59
C HIS A 95 -1.92 1.83 -15.13
N PHE A 96 -3.14 1.92 -15.62
CA PHE A 96 -3.48 1.87 -17.02
C PHE A 96 -4.80 2.63 -17.21
N PRO A 97 -5.15 3.04 -18.45
CA PRO A 97 -6.42 3.67 -18.73
C PRO A 97 -7.56 2.80 -18.17
N ARG A 98 -8.39 3.40 -17.32
CA ARG A 98 -9.51 2.69 -16.72
C ARG A 98 -10.63 2.56 -17.73
N ASP A 99 -10.84 1.35 -18.21
CA ASP A 99 -12.02 1.00 -19.00
C ASP A 99 -12.88 -0.02 -18.27
N PRO A 100 -14.21 -0.01 -18.51
CA PRO A 100 -15.08 -1.04 -17.98
C PRO A 100 -14.58 -2.41 -18.44
N ALA A 101 -14.41 -3.33 -17.49
CA ALA A 101 -14.03 -4.70 -17.80
C ALA A 101 -15.01 -5.28 -18.84
N PRO A 102 -14.53 -6.04 -19.84
CA PRO A 102 -15.40 -6.64 -20.83
C PRO A 102 -16.49 -7.46 -20.13
N SER A 103 -17.74 -7.05 -20.29
CA SER A 103 -18.92 -7.55 -19.54
C SER A 103 -19.20 -9.04 -19.68
N THR A 104 -18.48 -9.72 -20.57
CA THR A 104 -18.64 -11.13 -20.94
C THR A 104 -17.40 -11.97 -20.64
N SER A 105 -16.37 -11.41 -20.01
CA SER A 105 -15.10 -12.12 -19.85
C SER A 105 -15.13 -13.18 -18.75
N THR A 106 -14.48 -14.31 -19.02
CA THR A 106 -14.16 -15.34 -18.02
C THR A 106 -13.15 -14.76 -17.03
N GLN A 107 -13.30 -15.04 -15.73
CA GLN A 107 -12.33 -14.59 -14.72
C GLN A 107 -10.92 -15.08 -15.08
N GLY A 108 -9.90 -14.24 -14.86
CA GLY A 108 -8.50 -14.57 -15.11
C GLY A 108 -7.80 -13.61 -16.05
N TRP A 109 -6.74 -14.10 -16.68
CA TRP A 109 -5.98 -13.34 -17.67
C TRP A 109 -6.68 -13.36 -19.02
N VAL A 110 -6.90 -12.18 -19.58
CA VAL A 110 -7.56 -11.97 -20.87
C VAL A 110 -6.60 -11.22 -21.77
N GLU A 111 -6.30 -11.82 -22.92
CA GLU A 111 -5.39 -11.24 -23.92
C GLU A 111 -6.10 -10.20 -24.79
N ASP A 112 -7.37 -10.39 -25.12
CA ASP A 112 -8.14 -9.49 -25.95
C ASP A 112 -9.07 -8.62 -25.11
N PHE A 113 -8.73 -7.33 -25.01
CA PHE A 113 -9.54 -6.35 -24.30
C PHE A 113 -9.68 -5.06 -25.13
N PRO A 114 -10.79 -4.30 -24.96
CA PRO A 114 -11.16 -3.23 -25.89
C PRO A 114 -10.08 -2.16 -26.15
N THR A 115 -9.26 -1.82 -25.16
CA THR A 115 -8.25 -0.74 -25.26
C THR A 115 -6.82 -1.24 -25.44
N LYS A 116 -6.63 -2.52 -25.77
CA LYS A 116 -5.32 -3.10 -26.07
C LYS A 116 -4.57 -2.33 -27.15
N ALA A 117 -5.27 -1.94 -28.21
CA ALA A 117 -4.69 -1.19 -29.33
C ALA A 117 -4.17 0.21 -28.93
N GLU A 118 -4.65 0.78 -27.83
CA GLU A 118 -4.17 2.07 -27.31
C GLU A 118 -2.91 1.94 -26.46
N ILE A 119 -2.63 0.72 -25.96
CA ILE A 119 -1.49 0.39 -25.10
C ILE A 119 -0.33 -0.17 -25.93
N VAL A 120 -0.61 -1.03 -26.90
CA VAL A 120 0.42 -1.59 -27.79
C VAL A 120 1.09 -0.47 -28.59
N GLY A 121 2.42 -0.48 -28.63
CA GLY A 121 3.24 0.55 -29.26
C GLY A 121 3.53 1.77 -28.37
N GLN A 122 2.96 1.84 -27.16
CA GLN A 122 3.26 2.93 -26.22
C GLN A 122 4.66 2.76 -25.60
N PRO A 123 5.36 3.88 -25.32
CA PRO A 123 6.61 3.84 -24.57
C PRO A 123 6.35 3.50 -23.09
N VAL A 124 7.26 2.71 -22.52
CA VAL A 124 7.28 2.35 -21.09
C VAL A 124 8.61 2.72 -20.46
N ARG A 125 8.58 2.94 -19.14
CA ARG A 125 9.77 2.91 -18.29
C ARG A 125 9.71 1.67 -17.42
N TYR A 126 10.81 0.95 -17.35
CA TYR A 126 10.91 -0.25 -16.52
C TYR A 126 12.20 -0.29 -15.70
N ARG A 127 12.18 -1.10 -14.66
CA ARG A 127 13.36 -1.45 -13.86
C ARG A 127 13.33 -2.94 -13.54
N LEU A 128 14.49 -3.57 -13.70
CA LEU A 128 14.73 -4.97 -13.31
C LEU A 128 15.43 -5.00 -11.94
N GLY A 129 15.07 -5.93 -11.05
CA GLY A 129 15.69 -6.04 -9.72
C GLY A 129 14.74 -6.48 -8.61
N GLU A 130 15.00 -6.07 -7.37
CA GLU A 130 14.29 -6.49 -6.13
C GLU A 130 12.79 -6.20 -6.13
N SER A 131 12.34 -5.25 -6.95
CA SER A 131 10.93 -5.04 -7.23
C SER A 131 10.81 -4.61 -8.69
N PRO A 132 10.61 -5.57 -9.61
CA PRO A 132 10.48 -5.22 -11.00
C PRO A 132 9.23 -4.35 -11.16
N ALA A 133 9.42 -3.21 -11.82
CA ALA A 133 8.38 -2.21 -11.99
C ALA A 133 8.36 -1.79 -13.46
N VAL A 134 7.16 -1.58 -13.98
CA VAL A 134 6.93 -1.06 -15.32
C VAL A 134 5.78 -0.07 -15.25
N GLU A 135 5.89 1.05 -15.96
CA GLU A 135 4.79 1.99 -16.15
C GLU A 135 4.82 2.54 -17.58
N LEU A 136 3.63 2.79 -18.14
CA LEU A 136 3.50 3.59 -19.35
C LEU A 136 4.05 4.98 -19.10
N GLU A 137 4.90 5.50 -20.00
CA GLU A 137 5.60 6.77 -19.77
C GLU A 137 4.61 7.94 -19.57
N ARG A 138 3.42 7.87 -20.19
CA ARG A 138 2.34 8.84 -20.02
C ARG A 138 1.72 8.88 -18.62
N GLU A 139 1.77 7.79 -17.86
CA GLU A 139 1.16 7.68 -16.53
C GLU A 139 2.10 8.20 -15.42
N ILE A 140 3.41 8.19 -15.68
CA ILE A 140 4.44 8.58 -14.70
C ILE A 140 4.22 9.99 -14.13
N PRO A 141 3.97 11.05 -14.93
CA PRO A 141 3.79 12.39 -14.38
C PRO A 141 2.61 12.50 -13.41
N VAL A 142 1.51 11.80 -13.71
CA VAL A 142 0.32 11.78 -12.85
C VAL A 142 0.61 11.05 -11.53
N LEU A 143 1.36 9.94 -11.59
CA LEU A 143 1.75 9.18 -10.40
C LEU A 143 2.78 9.92 -9.54
N VAL A 144 3.72 10.65 -10.14
CA VAL A 144 4.73 11.46 -9.42
C VAL A 144 4.08 12.63 -8.67
N THR A 145 3.09 13.27 -9.31
CA THR A 145 2.37 14.44 -8.79
C THR A 145 1.15 14.06 -7.95
N ALA A 146 0.77 12.78 -7.90
CA ALA A 146 -0.28 12.29 -7.04
C ALA A 146 0.01 12.68 -5.58
N GLY A 147 -0.90 13.46 -5.00
CA GLY A 147 -0.85 13.82 -3.59
C GLY A 147 -1.08 12.62 -2.67
N TRP A 148 -1.25 12.89 -1.39
CA TRP A 148 -1.55 11.83 -0.43
C TRP A 148 -2.90 11.18 -0.72
N SER A 149 -2.90 9.85 -0.74
CA SER A 149 -4.09 9.03 -0.91
C SER A 149 -4.73 8.75 0.46
N PHE A 150 -5.96 8.21 0.46
CA PHE A 150 -6.65 7.82 1.69
C PHE A 150 -5.79 6.93 2.63
N PRO A 151 -5.09 5.89 2.12
CA PRO A 151 -4.15 5.10 2.93
C PRO A 151 -3.07 5.94 3.66
N ASN A 152 -2.56 7.01 3.05
CA ASN A 152 -1.60 7.90 3.70
C ASN A 152 -2.21 8.61 4.90
N TYR A 153 -3.39 9.21 4.74
CA TYR A 153 -4.07 9.93 5.82
C TYR A 153 -4.50 8.99 6.95
N LEU A 154 -5.04 7.82 6.60
CA LEU A 154 -5.40 6.78 7.57
C LEU A 154 -4.15 6.27 8.31
N GLY A 155 -3.06 6.00 7.59
CA GLY A 155 -1.78 5.57 8.15
C GLY A 155 -1.23 6.56 9.17
N LEU A 156 -1.23 7.86 8.83
CA LEU A 156 -0.83 8.92 9.76
C LEU A 156 -1.73 9.00 11.00
N GLY A 157 -3.06 8.92 10.81
CA GLY A 157 -4.00 8.90 11.93
C GLY A 157 -3.71 7.75 12.90
N LEU A 158 -3.46 6.55 12.35
CA LEU A 158 -3.11 5.36 13.13
C LEU A 158 -1.76 5.52 13.83
N MET A 159 -0.74 6.07 13.18
CA MET A 159 0.56 6.35 13.83
C MET A 159 0.40 7.29 15.02
N VAL A 160 -0.34 8.39 14.86
CA VAL A 160 -0.57 9.37 15.94
C VAL A 160 -1.29 8.70 17.12
N LEU A 161 -2.33 7.89 16.85
CA LEU A 161 -3.03 7.11 17.86
C LEU A 161 -2.11 6.11 18.55
N GLY A 162 -1.28 5.38 17.79
CA GLY A 162 -0.32 4.41 18.29
C GLY A 162 0.72 5.05 19.20
N VAL A 163 1.31 6.19 18.80
CA VAL A 163 2.26 6.96 19.63
C VAL A 163 1.57 7.45 20.91
N GLY A 164 0.35 8.01 20.82
CA GLY A 164 -0.40 8.48 21.98
C GLY A 164 -0.69 7.36 22.99
N ALA A 165 -1.15 6.20 22.49
CA ALA A 165 -1.38 5.01 23.32
C ALA A 165 -0.07 4.48 23.93
N GLY A 166 1.03 4.48 23.18
CA GLY A 166 2.35 4.06 23.64
C GLY A 166 2.87 4.91 24.79
N VAL A 167 2.76 6.24 24.68
CA VAL A 167 3.14 7.17 25.77
C VAL A 167 2.27 6.93 27.00
N GLY A 168 0.94 6.83 26.85
CA GLY A 168 0.03 6.58 27.97
C GLY A 168 0.26 5.24 28.67
N GLY A 169 0.53 4.18 27.90
CA GLY A 169 0.87 2.85 28.40
C GLY A 169 2.20 2.84 29.15
N THR A 170 3.23 3.53 28.63
CA THR A 170 4.54 3.64 29.27
C THR A 170 4.46 4.39 30.60
N VAL A 171 3.77 5.53 30.64
CA VAL A 171 3.57 6.31 31.87
C VAL A 171 2.82 5.50 32.93
N SER A 172 1.78 4.76 32.51
CA SER A 172 1.02 3.88 33.41
C SER A 172 1.86 2.73 33.94
N LEU A 173 2.70 2.12 33.11
CA LEU A 173 3.62 1.06 33.48
C LEU A 173 4.68 1.55 34.49
N VAL A 174 5.29 2.72 34.24
CA VAL A 174 6.27 3.33 35.16
C VAL A 174 5.63 3.61 36.52
N ARG A 175 4.40 4.14 36.56
CA ARG A 175 3.67 4.36 37.82
C ARG A 175 3.34 3.05 38.53
N ALA A 176 2.95 2.01 37.79
CA ALA A 176 2.69 0.69 38.37
C ALA A 176 3.96 0.07 38.96
N MET A 177 5.09 0.13 38.26
CA MET A 177 6.37 -0.39 38.75
C MET A 177 6.88 0.34 39.98
N ARG A 178 6.73 1.68 40.04
CA ARG A 178 7.09 2.45 41.25
C ARG A 178 6.26 2.01 42.46
N ARG A 179 4.94 1.84 42.30
CA ARG A 179 4.07 1.36 43.39
C ARG A 179 4.40 -0.04 43.88
N ILE A 180 4.84 -0.94 43.00
CA ILE A 180 5.26 -2.30 43.37
C ILE A 180 6.61 -2.28 44.10
N ARG A 181 7.46 -1.28 43.85
CA ARG A 181 8.77 -1.15 44.48
C ARG A 181 8.72 -0.41 45.83
N GLU A 182 7.73 0.46 46.01
CA GLU A 182 7.51 1.28 47.22
C GLU A 182 6.56 0.63 48.23
N GLY A 183 5.79 -0.39 47.82
CA GLY A 183 4.92 -1.19 48.70
C GLY A 183 5.50 -2.58 48.92
#